data_AF-A0AAX2AA25-F1
#
_entry.id   AF-A0AAX2AA25-F1
#
_cell.length_a   1.000
_cell.length_b   1.000
_cell.length_c   1.000
_cell.angle_alpha   90.00
_cell.angle_beta   90.00
_cell.angle_gamma   90.00
#
_symmetry.space_group_name_H-M   'P 1'
#
loop_
_entity.id
_entity.type
_entity.pdbx_description
1 polymer ?
#
loop_
_entity_poly.entity_id
_entity_poly.type
_entity_poly.pdbx_seq_one_letter_code
_entity_poly.pdbx_strand_id
1 'polypeptide(L)'
;MKIKNIIFLLVISLLLSGCGIGAKSYEVFEEQQNSVIRNQISMLNPKLAYIKQNYNENEYIYIKDSSQIKHIPKECNYGFITKKDDPKQIPIRWEILSGKEYCKQQQQWILSF
;
A
#
# COMPACT_ATOMS: atom_id res chain seq x y z
N MET A 1 12.27 10.88 36.04
CA MET A 1 10.91 10.69 35.50
C MET A 1 10.17 9.69 36.38
N LYS A 2 9.00 10.05 36.92
CA LYS A 2 8.24 9.16 37.81
C LYS A 2 7.72 7.96 36.99
N ILE A 3 7.79 6.75 37.53
CA ILE A 3 7.37 5.48 36.89
C ILE A 3 5.97 5.58 36.24
N LYS A 4 5.06 6.38 36.82
CA LYS A 4 3.73 6.70 36.25
C LYS A 4 3.78 7.29 34.82
N ASN A 5 4.73 8.16 34.51
CA ASN A 5 4.84 8.76 33.16
C ASN A 5 5.35 7.75 32.12
N ILE A 6 6.15 6.76 32.54
CA ILE A 6 6.66 5.70 31.66
C ILE A 6 5.53 4.73 31.30
N ILE A 7 4.69 4.37 32.28
CA ILE A 7 3.53 3.49 32.05
C ILE A 7 2.53 4.15 31.09
N PHE A 8 2.27 5.46 31.24
CA PHE A 8 1.38 6.19 30.36
C PHE A 8 1.89 6.22 28.90
N LEU A 9 3.21 6.44 28.71
CA LEU A 9 3.84 6.37 27.40
C LEU A 9 3.77 4.97 26.77
N LEU A 10 3.92 3.91 27.56
CA LEU A 10 3.79 2.53 27.08
C LEU A 10 2.36 2.20 26.63
N VAL A 11 1.34 2.64 27.38
CA VAL A 11 -0.07 2.42 27.00
C VAL A 11 -0.42 3.17 25.70
N ILE A 12 0.05 4.41 25.56
CA ILE A 12 -0.12 5.17 24.31
C ILE A 12 0.62 4.49 23.15
N SER A 13 1.83 3.98 23.37
CA SER A 13 2.58 3.28 22.32
C SER A 13 1.90 1.99 21.84
N LEU A 14 1.18 1.30 22.73
CA LEU A 14 0.41 0.10 22.38
C LEU A 14 -0.84 0.46 21.56
N LEU A 15 -1.51 1.58 21.86
CA LEU A 15 -2.68 2.05 21.11
C LEU A 15 -2.33 2.59 19.72
N LEU A 16 -1.16 3.20 19.57
CA LEU A 16 -0.66 3.74 18.29
C LEU A 16 -0.08 2.67 17.36
N SER A 17 0.05 1.42 17.81
CA SER A 17 0.69 0.36 17.03
C SER A 17 -0.18 -0.25 15.91
N GLY A 18 -1.43 0.22 15.75
CA GLY A 18 -2.33 -0.19 14.67
C GLY A 18 -2.80 -1.64 14.84
N CYS A 19 -3.98 -1.85 15.44
CA CYS A 19 -4.54 -3.19 15.56
C CYS A 19 -5.26 -3.59 14.27
N GLY A 20 -5.08 -4.83 13.82
CA GLY A 20 -5.78 -5.36 12.66
C GLY A 20 -7.26 -5.65 12.94
N ILE A 21 -8.13 -5.00 12.16
CA ILE A 21 -9.55 -5.25 11.88
C ILE A 21 -9.88 -6.57 11.17
N GLY A 22 -10.36 -7.62 11.84
CA GLY A 22 -11.06 -8.72 11.16
C GLY A 22 -10.16 -9.70 10.39
N ALA A 23 -10.72 -10.49 9.48
CA ALA A 23 -9.94 -11.46 8.70
C ALA A 23 -9.22 -10.77 7.52
N LYS A 24 -8.09 -11.36 7.07
CA LYS A 24 -7.45 -10.94 5.82
C LYS A 24 -8.37 -11.25 4.64
N SER A 25 -8.66 -10.25 3.82
CA SER A 25 -9.53 -10.39 2.67
C SER A 25 -8.96 -9.68 1.44
N TYR A 26 -9.44 -10.08 0.27
CA TYR A 26 -9.00 -9.49 -0.98
C TYR A 26 -9.66 -8.13 -1.22
N GLU A 27 -10.90 -8.00 -0.79
CA GLU A 27 -11.74 -6.81 -0.89
C GLU A 27 -11.09 -5.63 -0.13
N VAL A 28 -10.48 -5.89 1.02
CA VAL A 28 -9.71 -4.88 1.77
C VAL A 28 -8.51 -4.40 0.96
N PHE A 29 -7.78 -5.32 0.31
CA PHE A 29 -6.64 -4.97 -0.52
C PHE A 29 -7.06 -4.14 -1.75
N GLU A 30 -8.14 -4.57 -2.42
CA GLU A 30 -8.74 -3.88 -3.56
C GLU A 30 -9.17 -2.45 -3.18
N GLU A 31 -9.88 -2.27 -2.07
CA GLU A 31 -10.29 -0.94 -1.63
C GLU A 31 -9.10 -0.03 -1.32
N GLN A 32 -8.04 -0.58 -0.72
CA GLN A 32 -6.80 0.17 -0.51
C GLN A 32 -6.15 0.60 -1.83
N GLN A 33 -6.06 -0.27 -2.83
CA GLN A 33 -5.48 0.10 -4.13
C GLN A 33 -6.37 1.09 -4.89
N ASN A 34 -7.70 0.91 -4.82
CA ASN A 34 -8.67 1.84 -5.41
C ASN A 34 -8.60 3.23 -4.77
N SER A 35 -8.31 3.31 -3.47
CA SER A 35 -8.09 4.59 -2.78
C SER A 35 -6.90 5.36 -3.34
N VAL A 36 -5.81 4.68 -3.76
CA VAL A 36 -4.65 5.33 -4.40
C VAL A 36 -5.06 6.02 -5.71
N ILE A 37 -5.90 5.37 -6.52
CA ILE A 37 -6.45 5.92 -7.76
C ILE A 37 -7.41 7.08 -7.46
N ARG A 38 -8.35 6.86 -6.54
CA ARG A 38 -9.37 7.86 -6.15
C ARG A 38 -8.74 9.16 -5.65
N ASN A 39 -7.66 9.04 -4.88
CA ASN A 39 -6.91 10.17 -4.33
C ASN A 39 -5.86 10.73 -5.31
N GLN A 40 -5.79 10.21 -6.53
CA GLN A 40 -4.88 10.65 -7.59
C GLN A 40 -3.42 10.73 -7.11
N ILE A 41 -2.97 9.68 -6.40
CA ILE A 41 -1.60 9.64 -5.89
C ILE A 41 -0.64 9.38 -7.04
N SER A 42 0.28 10.32 -7.28
CA SER A 42 1.31 10.19 -8.32
C SER A 42 2.27 9.03 -8.06
N MET A 43 2.51 8.21 -9.10
CA MET A 43 3.51 7.14 -9.06
C MET A 43 4.97 7.62 -9.15
N LEU A 44 5.18 8.93 -9.37
CA LEU A 44 6.50 9.55 -9.28
C LEU A 44 6.96 9.75 -7.83
N ASN A 45 6.09 9.51 -6.84
CA ASN A 45 6.44 9.68 -5.44
C ASN A 45 7.55 8.69 -5.04
N PRO A 46 8.75 9.17 -4.68
CA PRO A 46 9.90 8.30 -4.38
C PRO A 46 9.68 7.42 -3.14
N LYS A 47 8.71 7.77 -2.27
CA LYS A 47 8.37 6.98 -1.08
C LYS A 47 7.62 5.68 -1.39
N LEU A 48 7.12 5.53 -2.61
CA LEU A 48 6.21 4.43 -2.96
C LEU A 48 6.95 3.13 -3.34
N ALA A 49 8.26 3.18 -3.63
CA ALA A 49 9.10 2.02 -3.95
C ALA A 49 8.52 1.11 -5.07
N TYR A 50 8.24 1.70 -6.24
CA TYR A 50 7.80 0.98 -7.44
C TYR A 50 8.87 1.02 -8.52
N ILE A 51 8.97 -0.07 -9.27
CA ILE A 51 9.80 -0.19 -10.46
C ILE A 51 8.94 0.13 -11.67
N LYS A 52 9.28 1.18 -12.39
CA LYS A 52 8.62 1.58 -13.63
C LYS A 52 9.07 0.70 -14.80
N GLN A 53 8.10 0.17 -15.56
CA GLN A 53 8.34 -0.60 -16.78
C GLN A 53 7.37 -0.16 -17.88
N ASN A 54 7.73 -0.41 -19.14
CA ASN A 54 6.79 -0.27 -20.25
C ASN A 54 5.75 -1.39 -20.17
N TYR A 55 4.46 -1.03 -20.20
CA TYR A 55 3.38 -2.02 -20.22
C TYR A 55 2.91 -2.28 -21.65
N ASN A 56 2.62 -1.21 -22.40
CA ASN A 56 2.33 -1.26 -23.83
C ASN A 56 2.82 0.03 -24.51
N GLU A 57 2.36 0.30 -25.73
CA GLU A 57 2.74 1.50 -26.49
C GLU A 57 2.40 2.80 -25.74
N ASN A 58 1.26 2.84 -25.05
CA ASN A 58 0.68 4.05 -24.46
C ASN A 58 0.72 4.09 -22.92
N GLU A 59 1.10 2.99 -22.27
CA GLU A 59 1.01 2.84 -20.81
C GLU A 59 2.34 2.39 -20.18
N TYR A 60 2.59 2.88 -18.97
CA TYR A 60 3.60 2.34 -18.05
C TYR A 60 2.92 1.50 -16.98
N ILE A 61 3.65 0.50 -16.47
CA ILE A 61 3.32 -0.20 -15.23
C ILE A 61 4.36 0.13 -14.17
N TYR A 62 3.88 0.46 -12.98
CA TYR A 62 4.68 0.65 -11.78
C TYR A 62 4.48 -0.57 -10.90
N ILE A 63 5.44 -1.50 -10.93
CA ILE A 63 5.37 -2.78 -10.21
C ILE A 63 5.95 -2.59 -8.81
N LYS A 64 5.25 -3.06 -7.79
CA LYS A 64 5.69 -2.91 -6.41
C LYS A 64 6.96 -3.74 -6.18
N ASP A 65 8.01 -3.10 -5.66
CA ASP A 65 9.23 -3.83 -5.35
C ASP A 65 9.06 -4.60 -4.03
N SER A 66 8.74 -5.89 -4.13
CA SER A 66 8.59 -6.78 -2.97
C SER A 66 9.91 -7.02 -2.23
N SER A 67 11.07 -6.73 -2.83
CA SER A 67 12.37 -6.85 -2.15
C SER A 67 12.59 -5.77 -1.09
N GLN A 68 11.92 -4.62 -1.23
CA GLN A 68 12.09 -3.47 -0.33
C GLN A 68 11.09 -3.46 0.83
N ILE A 69 10.10 -4.37 0.85
CA ILE A 69 8.97 -4.30 1.79
C ILE A 69 8.88 -5.56 2.64
N LYS A 70 9.27 -5.46 3.91
CA LYS A 70 9.33 -6.59 4.86
C LYS A 70 7.97 -7.25 5.18
N HIS A 71 6.85 -6.56 4.91
CA HIS A 71 5.51 -6.98 5.34
C HIS A 71 4.58 -7.44 4.21
N ILE A 72 5.08 -7.48 2.96
CA ILE A 72 4.31 -7.98 1.82
C ILE A 72 4.91 -9.33 1.41
N PRO A 73 4.09 -10.39 1.27
CA PRO A 73 4.57 -11.66 0.74
C PRO A 73 5.18 -11.46 -0.64
N LYS A 74 6.34 -12.07 -0.91
CA LYS A 74 7.05 -11.95 -2.20
C LYS A 74 6.20 -12.45 -3.38
N GLU A 75 5.22 -13.29 -3.06
CA GLU A 75 4.30 -13.91 -3.98
C GLU A 75 3.21 -12.94 -4.45
N CYS A 76 2.87 -11.92 -3.65
CA CYS A 76 1.91 -10.88 -4.02
C CYS A 76 2.60 -9.83 -4.91
N ASN A 77 2.50 -10.01 -6.22
CA ASN A 77 3.02 -9.05 -7.19
C ASN A 77 1.87 -8.33 -7.86
N TYR A 78 1.88 -7.02 -7.75
CA TYR A 78 0.88 -6.14 -8.36
C TYR A 78 1.53 -4.83 -8.78
N GLY A 79 0.87 -4.10 -9.67
CA GLY A 79 1.35 -2.82 -10.13
C GLY A 79 0.23 -1.85 -10.48
N PHE A 80 0.61 -0.59 -10.64
CA PHE A 80 -0.28 0.47 -11.08
C PHE A 80 0.01 0.81 -12.53
N ILE A 81 -1.04 0.91 -13.34
CA ILE A 81 -0.96 1.34 -14.72
C ILE A 81 -1.18 2.84 -14.79
N THR A 82 -0.30 3.53 -15.50
CA THR A 82 -0.41 4.96 -15.80
C THR A 82 -0.31 5.17 -17.30
N LYS A 83 -0.81 6.30 -17.80
CA LYS A 83 -0.57 6.67 -19.19
C LYS A 83 0.82 7.30 -19.35
N LYS A 84 1.48 7.08 -20.48
CA LYS A 84 2.81 7.67 -20.75
C LYS A 84 2.76 9.18 -20.94
N ASP A 85 1.67 9.68 -21.51
CA ASP A 85 1.44 11.10 -21.76
C ASP A 85 1.09 11.91 -20.50
N ASP A 86 0.72 11.24 -19.41
CA ASP A 86 0.45 11.91 -18.14
C ASP A 86 1.76 12.35 -17.45
N PRO A 87 2.06 13.67 -17.37
CA PRO A 87 3.29 14.14 -16.73
C PRO A 87 3.31 13.84 -15.23
N LYS A 88 2.14 13.68 -14.59
CA LYS A 88 2.03 13.36 -13.16
C LYS A 88 2.01 11.86 -12.90
N GLN A 89 1.87 11.03 -13.93
CA GLN A 89 1.82 9.56 -13.81
C GLN A 89 0.79 9.13 -12.76
N ILE A 90 -0.42 9.68 -12.86
CA ILE A 90 -1.55 9.30 -12.02
C ILE A 90 -2.02 7.91 -12.46
N PRO A 91 -2.20 6.98 -11.52
CA PRO A 91 -2.67 5.64 -11.83
C PRO A 91 -4.10 5.69 -12.35
N ILE A 92 -4.35 5.00 -13.46
CA ILE A 92 -5.69 4.81 -14.04
C ILE A 92 -6.35 3.53 -13.53
N ARG A 93 -5.55 2.49 -13.29
CA ARG A 93 -5.96 1.20 -12.74
C ARG A 93 -4.77 0.52 -12.05
N TRP A 94 -5.05 -0.52 -11.29
CA TRP A 94 -4.05 -1.44 -10.79
C TRP A 94 -4.33 -2.84 -11.31
N GLU A 95 -3.30 -3.67 -11.37
CA GLU A 95 -3.39 -5.04 -11.85
C GLU A 95 -2.57 -5.97 -10.95
N ILE A 96 -3.10 -7.18 -10.75
CA ILE A 96 -2.34 -8.27 -10.13
C ILE A 96 -1.58 -8.99 -11.21
N LEU A 97 -0.27 -9.09 -11.00
CA LEU A 97 0.63 -9.83 -11.87
C LEU A 97 0.73 -11.28 -11.43
N SER A 98 0.80 -11.52 -10.10
CA SER A 98 0.80 -12.88 -9.55
C SER A 98 0.37 -12.93 -8.08
N GLY A 99 -0.04 -14.11 -7.63
CA GLY A 99 -0.21 -14.42 -6.20
C GLY A 99 -1.32 -13.65 -5.50
N LYS A 100 -2.48 -13.52 -6.16
CA LYS A 100 -3.70 -12.90 -5.63
C LYS A 100 -4.03 -13.33 -4.19
N GLU A 101 -3.92 -14.62 -3.88
CA GLU A 101 -4.20 -15.16 -2.54
C GLU A 101 -3.29 -14.58 -1.45
N TYR A 102 -2.05 -14.25 -1.80
CA TYR A 102 -1.07 -13.66 -0.90
C TYR A 102 -1.25 -12.16 -0.74
N CYS A 103 -2.04 -11.52 -1.60
CA CYS A 103 -2.35 -10.09 -1.52
C CYS A 103 -3.44 -9.76 -0.50
N LYS A 104 -4.06 -10.75 0.13
CA LYS A 104 -5.11 -10.52 1.13
C LYS A 104 -4.58 -9.69 2.29
N GLN A 105 -5.27 -8.59 2.57
CA GLN A 105 -4.90 -7.65 3.61
C GLN A 105 -5.97 -7.58 4.70
N GLN A 106 -5.52 -7.21 5.89
CA GLN A 106 -6.41 -6.95 7.02
C GLN A 106 -6.59 -5.44 7.14
N GLN A 107 -7.79 -5.00 7.48
CA GLN A 107 -8.05 -3.58 7.69
C GLN A 107 -7.23 -3.10 8.89
N GLN A 108 -6.52 -1.99 8.78
CA GLN A 108 -5.80 -1.41 9.90
C GLN A 108 -6.74 -0.47 10.65
N TRP A 109 -6.82 -0.59 11.98
CA TRP A 109 -7.41 0.47 12.80
C TRP A 109 -6.43 1.62 12.90
N ILE A 110 -6.79 2.73 12.27
CA ILE A 110 -6.18 4.02 12.57
C ILE A 110 -7.15 4.71 13.52
N LEU A 111 -6.73 4.90 14.78
CA LEU A 111 -7.40 5.83 15.69
C LEU A 111 -7.09 7.25 15.20
N SER A 112 -7.77 7.67 14.13
CA SER A 112 -7.79 9.06 13.69
C SER A 112 -8.79 9.80 14.56
N PHE A 113 -8.32 10.46 15.62
CA PHE A 113 -9.06 11.48 16.37
C PHE A 113 -8.60 12.86 15.91
#